data_AF-A0A8H7QM38-F1
#
_entry.id   AF-A0A8H7QM38-F1
#
_cell.length_a   1.000
_cell.length_b   1.000
_cell.length_c   1.000
_cell.angle_alpha   90.00
_cell.angle_beta   90.00
_cell.angle_gamma   90.00
#
_symmetry.space_group_name_H-M   'P 1'
#
loop_
_entity.id
_entity.type
_entity.pdbx_description
1 polymer ?
#
loop_
_entity_poly.entity_id
_entity_poly.type
_entity_poly.pdbx_seq_one_letter_code
_entity_poly.pdbx_strand_id
1 'polypeptide(L)'
;MNSFNEKEWEQNWSVMRDDYGLNARYLPLFAYLESTWLPLKEHFSNPWINKHLHLGAINTSRVEGAHNKLKRRLKVSTSHLDKVANLVKSTVEVNASEFKARLEDQKLKVITEVEKRRIMTRVIRRVSLYTLSEALEQVKKMENVVLQPLSDCTNTYTVTTGIPCVHRIKALDDQHQVLQVDDFHQQWRLEYSPSSEQLEELDPESNLDHLVDLLRTRFRNAARYEQEEMVSRLSDLVHSPLVPIEPQNNARSRGRPTGSTARRNDTSSNRRNPSGFEHAERRTRLCETCRQPGHDTRQCSQRVMSQATRSTQQSQQQQQSQ
;
A
#
# COMPACT_ATOMS: atom_id res chain seq x y z
N MET A 1 0.48 21.15 7.12
CA MET A 1 1.81 21.71 7.44
C MET A 1 2.63 20.61 8.07
N ASN A 2 3.69 20.16 7.39
CA ASN A 2 4.58 19.11 7.91
C ASN A 2 5.61 19.74 8.85
N SER A 3 5.15 20.33 9.95
CA SER A 3 6.02 20.96 10.94
C SER A 3 6.55 19.91 11.91
N PHE A 4 7.83 19.98 12.26
CA PHE A 4 8.45 19.02 13.16
C PHE A 4 8.14 19.30 14.64
N ASN A 5 8.08 20.57 15.01
CA ASN A 5 7.80 21.02 16.38
C ASN A 5 6.79 22.19 16.41
N GLU A 6 6.34 22.56 17.60
CA GLU A 6 5.32 23.59 17.81
C GLU A 6 5.77 24.97 17.32
N LYS A 7 7.02 25.35 17.59
CA LYS A 7 7.59 26.62 17.12
C LYS A 7 7.58 26.73 15.60
N GLU A 8 7.98 25.66 14.92
CA GLU A 8 7.95 25.61 13.46
C GLU A 8 6.50 25.63 12.92
N TRP A 9 5.57 25.01 13.64
CA TRP A 9 4.15 25.07 13.27
C TRP A 9 3.60 26.48 13.38
N GLU A 10 3.90 27.20 14.47
CA GLU A 10 3.51 28.60 14.66
C GLU A 10 4.10 29.49 13.57
N GLN A 11 5.37 29.29 13.24
CA GLN A 11 6.03 30.01 12.14
C GLN A 11 5.33 29.74 10.80
N ASN A 12 5.05 28.47 10.47
CA ASN A 12 4.38 28.09 9.24
C ASN A 12 2.95 28.68 9.18
N TRP A 13 2.23 28.68 10.30
CA TRP A 13 0.90 29.30 10.40
C TRP A 13 0.96 30.81 10.20
N SER A 14 1.94 31.50 10.79
CA SER A 14 2.15 32.94 10.58
C SER A 14 2.41 33.24 9.10
N VAL A 15 3.33 32.52 8.46
CA VAL A 15 3.64 32.69 7.03
C VAL A 15 2.38 32.50 6.18
N MET A 16 1.59 31.46 6.46
CA MET A 16 0.33 31.25 5.72
C MET A 16 -0.68 32.38 5.92
N ARG A 17 -0.76 32.95 7.13
CA ARG A 17 -1.63 34.10 7.42
C ARG A 17 -1.12 35.36 6.72
N ASP A 18 0.19 35.57 6.67
CA ASP A 18 0.76 36.75 6.02
C ASP A 18 0.59 36.69 4.49
N ASP A 19 0.83 35.51 3.90
CA ASP A 19 0.72 35.30 2.45
C ASP A 19 -0.72 35.37 1.93
N TYR A 20 -1.69 34.87 2.70
CA TYR A 20 -3.06 34.65 2.21
C TYR A 20 -4.15 35.33 3.06
N GLY A 21 -3.87 35.69 4.31
CA GLY A 21 -4.85 36.14 5.29
C GLY A 21 -5.38 37.56 5.05
N LEU A 22 -4.64 38.40 4.32
CA LEU A 22 -5.11 39.74 3.91
C LEU A 22 -5.91 39.72 2.60
N ASN A 23 -5.97 38.57 1.92
CA ASN A 23 -6.75 38.45 0.69
C ASN A 23 -8.23 38.27 1.03
N ALA A 24 -9.06 39.23 0.63
CA ALA A 24 -10.51 39.21 0.86
C ALA A 24 -11.20 37.93 0.38
N ARG A 25 -10.64 37.23 -0.62
CA ARG A 25 -11.14 35.93 -1.11
C ARG A 25 -11.04 34.82 -0.07
N TYR A 26 -10.01 34.85 0.78
CA TYR A 26 -9.70 33.79 1.74
C TYR A 26 -10.08 34.16 3.18
N LEU A 27 -10.51 35.38 3.45
CA LEU A 27 -10.96 35.83 4.78
C LEU A 27 -11.96 34.86 5.45
N PRO A 28 -13.02 34.39 4.76
CA PRO A 28 -13.96 33.44 5.36
C PRO A 28 -13.33 32.07 5.67
N LEU A 29 -12.35 31.65 4.86
CA LEU A 29 -11.62 30.41 5.08
C LEU A 29 -10.74 30.52 6.33
N PHE A 30 -10.02 31.62 6.53
CA PHE A 30 -9.22 31.83 7.73
C PHE A 30 -10.09 31.90 8.99
N ALA A 31 -11.22 32.62 8.95
CA ALA A 31 -12.18 32.64 10.05
C ALA A 31 -12.70 31.23 10.40
N TYR A 32 -12.97 30.41 9.37
CA TYR A 32 -13.37 29.02 9.57
C TYR A 32 -12.24 28.15 10.14
N LEU A 33 -11.01 28.26 9.62
CA LEU A 33 -9.87 27.51 10.14
C LEU A 33 -9.61 27.85 11.60
N GLU A 34 -9.60 29.14 11.96
CA GLU A 34 -9.35 29.62 13.31
C GLU A 34 -10.43 29.22 14.31
N SER A 35 -11.70 29.24 13.90
CA SER A 35 -12.82 28.87 14.78
C SER A 35 -13.04 27.36 14.90
N THR A 36 -12.74 26.59 13.85
CA THR A 36 -13.15 25.17 13.76
C THR A 36 -11.97 24.21 13.84
N TRP A 37 -10.89 24.47 13.09
CA TRP A 37 -9.81 23.49 12.93
C TRP A 37 -8.61 23.75 13.85
N LEU A 38 -8.21 25.02 14.03
CA LEU A 38 -7.08 25.35 14.91
C LEU A 38 -7.28 24.93 16.37
N PRO A 39 -8.49 25.01 16.97
CA PRO A 39 -8.72 24.47 18.31
C PRO A 39 -8.46 22.96 18.40
N LEU A 40 -8.55 22.25 17.26
CA LEU A 40 -8.32 20.81 17.16
C LEU A 40 -6.93 20.47 16.61
N LYS A 41 -6.01 21.43 16.50
CA LYS A 41 -4.68 21.23 15.88
C LYS A 41 -3.90 20.05 16.46
N GLU A 42 -4.10 19.77 17.74
CA GLU A 42 -3.42 18.70 18.46
C GLU A 42 -3.82 17.29 17.96
N HIS A 43 -4.97 17.18 17.30
CA HIS A 43 -5.47 15.90 16.78
C HIS A 43 -4.97 15.54 15.38
N PHE A 44 -4.36 16.48 14.65
CA PHE A 44 -3.95 16.24 13.26
C PHE A 44 -2.59 16.83 12.87
N SER A 45 -2.00 17.70 13.68
CA SER A 45 -0.71 18.31 13.37
C SER A 45 0.43 17.52 13.97
N ASN A 46 1.45 17.22 13.15
CA ASN A 46 2.64 16.43 13.49
C ASN A 46 3.26 16.74 14.86
N PRO A 47 3.47 18.00 15.29
CA PRO A 47 4.11 18.29 16.58
C PRO A 47 3.40 17.69 17.80
N TRP A 48 2.08 17.51 17.71
CA TRP A 48 1.26 16.95 18.78
C TRP A 48 0.99 15.47 18.57
N ILE A 49 0.59 15.06 17.36
CA ILE A 49 0.26 13.65 17.09
C ILE A 49 1.48 12.74 17.14
N ASN A 50 2.68 13.26 16.86
CA ASN A 50 3.92 12.47 16.86
C ASN A 50 4.37 12.02 18.26
N LYS A 51 3.64 12.43 19.31
CA LYS A 51 3.80 11.95 20.68
C LYS A 51 3.06 10.63 20.94
N HIS A 52 2.24 10.19 19.98
CA HIS A 52 1.38 9.02 20.11
C HIS A 52 1.63 8.02 18.98
N LEU A 53 1.33 6.75 19.29
CA LEU A 53 1.37 5.68 18.31
C LEU A 53 0.20 5.78 17.34
N HIS A 54 0.50 6.03 16.06
CA HIS A 54 -0.52 6.11 15.01
C HIS A 54 -0.26 5.19 13.82
N LEU A 55 0.89 4.49 13.75
CA LEU A 55 1.18 3.44 12.76
C LEU A 55 1.00 3.92 11.30
N GLY A 56 1.31 5.20 11.05
CA GLY A 56 1.09 5.86 9.75
C GLY A 56 -0.37 6.19 9.40
N ALA A 57 -1.33 5.97 10.29
CA ALA A 57 -2.76 6.26 10.11
C ALA A 57 -3.11 7.74 10.40
N ILE A 58 -2.38 8.67 9.78
CA ILE A 58 -2.55 10.13 9.96
C ILE A 58 -3.47 10.77 8.91
N ASN A 59 -3.94 9.99 7.95
CA ASN A 59 -4.76 10.48 6.85
C ASN A 59 -6.05 9.66 6.69
N THR A 60 -7.07 10.29 6.11
CA THR A 60 -8.37 9.69 5.83
C THR A 60 -8.36 8.78 4.60
N SER A 61 -7.23 8.67 3.89
CA SER A 61 -7.14 7.98 2.59
C SER A 61 -7.59 6.51 2.65
N ARG A 62 -7.30 5.81 3.76
CA ARG A 62 -7.74 4.42 3.97
C ARG A 62 -9.26 4.32 4.09
N VAL A 63 -9.86 5.22 4.85
CA VAL A 63 -11.32 5.30 5.06
C VAL A 63 -12.02 5.71 3.75
N GLU A 64 -11.48 6.73 3.08
CA GLU A 64 -11.98 7.19 1.79
C GLU A 64 -11.88 6.12 0.71
N GLY A 65 -10.78 5.36 0.69
CA GLY A 65 -10.57 4.23 -0.21
C GLY A 65 -11.59 3.12 0.03
N ALA A 66 -11.83 2.75 1.29
CA ALA A 66 -12.85 1.76 1.66
C ALA A 66 -14.26 2.23 1.27
N HIS A 67 -14.59 3.48 1.58
CA HIS A 67 -15.86 4.09 1.23
C HIS A 67 -16.06 4.17 -0.28
N ASN A 68 -15.02 4.52 -1.04
CA ASN A 68 -15.04 4.53 -2.50
C ASN A 68 -15.23 3.11 -3.07
N LYS A 69 -14.55 2.09 -2.51
CA LYS A 69 -14.73 0.68 -2.92
C LYS A 69 -16.19 0.25 -2.73
N LEU A 70 -16.78 0.58 -1.58
CA LEU A 70 -18.17 0.25 -1.26
C LEU A 70 -19.16 0.99 -2.16
N LYS A 71 -19.01 2.30 -2.31
CA LYS A 71 -19.83 3.12 -3.24
C LYS A 71 -19.77 2.56 -4.65
N ARG A 72 -18.57 2.27 -5.17
CA ARG A 72 -18.40 1.71 -6.50
C ARG A 72 -19.14 0.39 -6.69
N ARG A 73 -19.25 -0.44 -5.65
CA ARG A 73 -20.03 -1.67 -5.69
C ARG A 73 -21.54 -1.40 -5.67
N LEU A 74 -22.00 -0.45 -4.84
CA LEU A 74 -23.43 -0.08 -4.74
C LEU A 74 -23.98 0.48 -6.04
N LYS A 75 -23.18 1.26 -6.79
CA LYS A 75 -23.49 1.91 -8.08
C LYS A 75 -24.65 2.92 -8.07
N VAL A 76 -25.69 2.71 -7.27
CA VAL A 76 -26.88 3.55 -7.17
C VAL A 76 -27.17 3.91 -5.71
N SER A 77 -27.68 5.12 -5.48
CA SER A 77 -28.09 5.61 -4.16
C SER A 77 -29.50 5.18 -3.73
N THR A 78 -30.29 4.60 -4.65
CA THR A 78 -31.72 4.31 -4.46
C THR A 78 -32.04 2.80 -4.36
N SER A 79 -31.05 1.97 -4.06
CA SER A 79 -31.26 0.53 -3.94
C SER A 79 -32.08 0.17 -2.69
N HIS A 80 -32.89 -0.89 -2.78
CA HIS A 80 -33.56 -1.48 -1.62
C HIS A 80 -32.56 -1.97 -0.56
N LEU A 81 -32.96 -1.87 0.71
CA LEU A 81 -32.09 -2.12 1.87
C LEU A 81 -31.56 -3.56 1.92
N ASP A 82 -32.38 -4.54 1.53
CA ASP A 82 -32.01 -5.96 1.43
C ASP A 82 -30.83 -6.18 0.47
N LYS A 83 -30.88 -5.53 -0.71
CA LYS A 83 -29.81 -5.58 -1.71
C LYS A 83 -28.54 -4.89 -1.22
N VAL A 84 -28.68 -3.77 -0.50
CA VAL A 84 -27.54 -3.05 0.09
C VAL A 84 -26.86 -3.93 1.15
N ALA A 85 -27.63 -4.51 2.07
CA ALA A 85 -27.11 -5.37 3.13
C ALA A 85 -26.36 -6.60 2.58
N ASN A 86 -26.96 -7.30 1.62
CA ASN A 86 -26.34 -8.45 0.96
C ASN A 86 -25.05 -8.07 0.22
N LEU A 87 -25.02 -6.90 -0.43
CA LEU A 87 -23.82 -6.41 -1.11
C LEU A 87 -22.71 -6.02 -0.13
N VAL A 88 -23.04 -5.38 0.99
CA VAL A 88 -22.08 -5.04 2.04
C VAL A 88 -21.46 -6.32 2.58
N LYS A 89 -22.29 -7.31 2.95
CA LYS A 89 -21.83 -8.63 3.42
C LYS A 89 -20.87 -9.29 2.42
N SER A 90 -21.28 -9.44 1.17
CA SER A 90 -20.45 -10.00 0.10
C SER A 90 -19.15 -9.21 -0.12
N THR A 91 -19.17 -7.89 0.09
CA THR A 91 -17.98 -7.05 -0.03
C THR A 91 -16.99 -7.28 1.11
N VAL A 92 -17.49 -7.44 2.33
CA VAL A 92 -16.66 -7.78 3.48
C VAL A 92 -16.04 -9.16 3.29
N GLU A 93 -16.81 -10.15 2.84
CA GLU A 93 -16.31 -11.50 2.55
C GLU A 93 -15.20 -11.50 1.49
N VAL A 94 -15.41 -10.82 0.36
CA VAL A 94 -14.37 -10.70 -0.68
C VAL A 94 -13.13 -9.97 -0.16
N ASN A 95 -13.30 -8.90 0.62
CA ASN A 95 -12.17 -8.19 1.21
C ASN A 95 -11.38 -9.07 2.18
N ALA A 96 -12.07 -9.89 2.99
CA ALA A 96 -11.43 -10.82 3.92
C ALA A 96 -10.64 -11.89 3.17
N SER A 97 -11.19 -12.46 2.09
CA SER A 97 -10.48 -13.42 1.24
C SER A 97 -9.28 -12.78 0.53
N GLU A 98 -9.44 -11.57 -0.03
CA GLU A 98 -8.33 -10.81 -0.63
C GLU A 98 -7.23 -10.53 0.41
N PHE A 99 -7.59 -10.18 1.64
CA PHE A 99 -6.64 -9.92 2.71
C PHE A 99 -5.88 -11.18 3.11
N LYS A 100 -6.57 -12.32 3.32
CA LYS A 100 -5.94 -13.61 3.61
C LYS A 100 -4.97 -14.03 2.51
N ALA A 101 -5.37 -13.93 1.24
CA ALA A 101 -4.50 -14.26 0.12
C ALA A 101 -3.23 -13.39 0.09
N ARG A 102 -3.37 -12.08 0.36
CA ARG A 102 -2.20 -11.18 0.48
C ARG A 102 -1.32 -11.51 1.68
N LEU A 103 -1.90 -11.90 2.80
CA LEU A 103 -1.14 -12.28 3.99
C LEU A 103 -0.27 -13.51 3.73
N GLU A 104 -0.84 -14.55 3.11
CA GLU A 104 -0.09 -15.75 2.73
C GLU A 104 0.99 -15.46 1.68
N ASP A 105 0.69 -14.63 0.68
CA ASP A 105 1.68 -14.15 -0.31
C ASP A 105 2.82 -13.35 0.36
N GLN A 106 2.53 -12.55 1.39
CA GLN A 106 3.55 -11.81 2.13
C GLN A 106 4.48 -12.71 2.94
N LYS A 107 3.99 -13.84 3.48
CA LYS A 107 4.82 -14.81 4.21
C LYS A 107 5.88 -15.48 3.33
N LEU A 108 5.63 -15.57 2.02
CA LEU A 108 6.53 -16.20 1.05
C LEU A 108 7.59 -15.24 0.50
N LYS A 109 7.27 -13.95 0.45
CA LYS A 109 8.14 -12.93 -0.14
C LYS A 109 9.30 -12.58 0.78
N VAL A 110 10.48 -12.36 0.17
CA VAL A 110 11.66 -11.88 0.87
C VAL A 110 12.29 -10.72 0.11
N ILE A 111 12.82 -9.75 0.85
CA ILE A 111 13.62 -8.65 0.30
C ILE A 111 15.08 -9.11 0.36
N THR A 112 15.72 -9.37 -0.78
CA THR A 112 17.09 -9.90 -0.86
C THR A 112 18.11 -9.05 -0.09
N GLU A 113 17.91 -7.73 -0.03
CA GLU A 113 18.77 -6.82 0.73
C GLU A 113 18.67 -6.99 2.25
N VAL A 114 17.56 -7.51 2.75
CA VAL A 114 17.36 -7.83 4.17
C VAL A 114 18.14 -9.09 4.54
N GLU A 115 18.15 -10.10 3.66
CA GLU A 115 18.86 -11.38 3.88
C GLU A 115 20.38 -11.19 4.05
N LYS A 116 20.95 -10.18 3.39
CA LYS A 116 22.38 -9.87 3.47
C LYS A 116 22.82 -9.25 4.81
N ARG A 117 21.88 -8.79 5.63
CA ARG A 117 22.16 -8.00 6.84
C ARG A 117 21.89 -8.80 8.10
N ARG A 118 22.96 -9.15 8.83
CA ARG A 118 22.90 -9.94 10.08
C ARG A 118 21.86 -9.42 11.07
N ILE A 119 21.79 -8.09 11.25
CA ILE A 119 20.90 -7.44 12.21
C ILE A 119 19.40 -7.70 11.98
N MET A 120 18.98 -8.08 10.76
CA MET A 120 17.58 -8.30 10.42
C MET A 120 17.18 -9.78 10.32
N THR A 121 18.13 -10.70 10.47
CA THR A 121 17.93 -12.14 10.21
C THR A 121 16.75 -12.76 10.97
N ARG A 122 16.55 -12.38 12.24
CA ARG A 122 15.51 -12.93 13.12
C ARG A 122 14.09 -12.40 12.84
N VAL A 123 13.94 -11.36 12.02
CA VAL A 123 12.62 -10.77 11.71
C VAL A 123 12.14 -11.07 10.29
N ILE A 124 12.98 -11.71 9.46
CA ILE A 124 12.60 -12.16 8.12
C ILE A 124 11.39 -13.08 8.22
N ARG A 125 10.35 -12.83 7.41
CA ARG A 125 9.07 -13.56 7.38
C ARG A 125 8.25 -13.56 8.69
N ARG A 126 8.74 -12.96 9.78
CA ARG A 126 8.01 -12.83 11.07
C ARG A 126 7.33 -11.48 11.23
N VAL A 127 7.74 -10.47 10.47
CA VAL A 127 7.07 -9.16 10.39
C VAL A 127 6.68 -8.85 8.95
N SER A 128 5.73 -7.93 8.78
CA SER A 128 5.19 -7.58 7.47
C SER A 128 6.28 -7.05 6.52
N LEU A 129 6.13 -7.28 5.21
CA LEU A 129 7.06 -6.75 4.19
C LEU A 129 7.22 -5.23 4.26
N TYR A 130 6.13 -4.53 4.57
CA TYR A 130 6.15 -3.08 4.77
C TYR A 130 7.13 -2.71 5.88
N THR A 131 6.99 -3.35 7.03
CA THR A 131 7.86 -3.16 8.20
C THR A 131 9.31 -3.55 7.92
N LEU A 132 9.55 -4.63 7.17
CA LEU A 132 10.90 -5.00 6.73
C LEU A 132 11.53 -3.91 5.85
N SER A 133 10.75 -3.32 4.95
CA SER A 133 11.22 -2.24 4.06
C SER A 133 11.59 -0.98 4.86
N GLU A 134 10.71 -0.57 5.78
CA GLU A 134 10.93 0.58 6.67
C GLU A 134 12.13 0.36 7.60
N ALA A 135 12.25 -0.82 8.21
CA ALA A 135 13.40 -1.17 9.04
C ALA A 135 14.70 -1.19 8.23
N LEU A 136 14.67 -1.69 6.99
CA LEU A 136 15.82 -1.66 6.09
C LEU A 136 16.25 -0.23 5.78
N GLU A 137 15.32 0.71 5.60
CA GLU A 137 15.68 2.13 5.45
C GLU A 137 16.40 2.68 6.68
N GLN A 138 15.97 2.31 7.89
CA GLN A 138 16.65 2.71 9.12
C GLN A 138 18.03 2.05 9.24
N VAL A 139 18.19 0.78 8.85
CA VAL A 139 19.50 0.12 8.80
C VAL A 139 20.42 0.81 7.80
N LYS A 140 19.92 1.16 6.61
CA LYS A 140 20.71 1.92 5.63
C LYS A 140 21.14 3.30 6.16
N LYS A 141 20.29 3.98 6.93
CA LYS A 141 20.70 5.23 7.60
C LYS A 141 21.83 5.00 8.60
N MET A 142 21.78 3.89 9.36
CA MET A 142 22.83 3.49 10.29
C MET A 142 24.16 3.17 9.56
N GLU A 143 24.09 2.46 8.43
CA GLU A 143 25.28 2.16 7.60
C GLU A 143 25.92 3.43 7.03
N ASN A 144 25.12 4.48 6.79
CA ASN A 144 25.59 5.75 6.22
C ASN A 144 26.02 6.79 7.28
N VAL A 145 26.09 6.44 8.56
CA VAL A 145 26.39 7.39 9.65
C VAL A 145 27.74 8.09 9.49
N VAL A 146 28.72 7.42 8.87
CA VAL A 146 30.04 8.01 8.61
C VAL A 146 29.94 9.19 7.63
N LEU A 147 29.03 9.12 6.65
CA LEU A 147 28.81 10.18 5.66
C LEU A 147 27.79 11.21 6.15
N GLN A 148 26.80 10.78 6.92
CA GLN A 148 25.72 11.62 7.44
C GLN A 148 25.53 11.34 8.93
N PRO A 149 26.14 12.17 9.80
CA PRO A 149 25.98 12.02 11.24
C PRO A 149 24.51 12.06 11.65
N LEU A 150 24.14 11.18 12.58
CA LEU A 150 22.79 11.18 13.13
C LEU A 150 22.60 12.40 14.02
N SER A 151 21.45 13.07 13.90
CA SER A 151 20.98 14.01 14.91
C SER A 151 20.69 13.30 16.22
N ASP A 152 20.41 14.04 17.28
CA ASP A 152 19.92 13.45 18.53
C ASP A 152 18.65 12.62 18.31
N CYS A 153 18.53 11.53 19.08
CA CYS A 153 17.37 10.65 19.01
C CYS A 153 16.18 11.31 19.70
N THR A 154 15.14 11.64 18.93
CA THR A 154 13.87 12.11 19.50
C THR A 154 12.91 10.96 19.85
N ASN A 155 13.28 9.72 19.49
CA ASN A 155 12.45 8.51 19.56
C ASN A 155 11.10 8.60 18.81
N THR A 156 10.87 9.70 18.07
CA THR A 156 9.59 9.97 17.40
C THR A 156 9.24 8.89 16.39
N TYR A 157 10.21 8.42 15.61
CA TYR A 157 9.97 7.38 14.62
C TYR A 157 9.46 6.08 15.28
N THR A 158 10.10 5.62 16.35
CA THR A 158 9.66 4.43 17.09
C THR A 158 8.28 4.63 17.71
N VAL A 159 8.06 5.78 18.36
CA VAL A 159 6.78 6.09 19.01
C VAL A 159 5.62 6.11 18.01
N THR A 160 5.83 6.73 16.85
CA THR A 160 4.76 6.94 15.86
C THR A 160 4.50 5.72 15.01
N THR A 161 5.55 5.02 14.60
CA THR A 161 5.46 3.89 13.66
C THR A 161 5.43 2.54 14.36
N GLY A 162 5.92 2.42 15.60
CA GLY A 162 6.15 1.13 16.23
C GLY A 162 7.29 0.32 15.61
N ILE A 163 8.20 0.98 14.89
CA ILE A 163 9.38 0.38 14.23
C ILE A 163 10.65 0.99 14.84
N PRO A 164 11.69 0.21 15.18
CA PRO A 164 12.93 0.73 15.74
C PRO A 164 13.55 1.83 14.87
N CYS A 165 13.80 3.00 15.47
CA CYS A 165 14.55 4.06 14.81
C CYS A 165 16.02 3.69 14.58
N VAL A 166 16.67 4.42 13.67
CA VAL A 166 18.11 4.27 13.36
C VAL A 166 19.00 4.21 14.61
N HIS A 167 18.72 5.02 15.65
CA HIS A 167 19.51 5.03 16.88
C HIS A 167 19.38 3.74 17.68
N ARG A 168 18.17 3.17 17.77
CA ARG A 168 17.95 1.89 18.45
C ARG A 168 18.64 0.75 17.70
N ILE A 169 18.56 0.76 16.38
CA ILE A 169 19.25 -0.22 15.52
C ILE A 169 20.76 -0.11 15.69
N LYS A 170 21.32 1.12 15.67
CA LYS A 170 22.74 1.33 15.90
C LYS A 170 23.18 0.80 17.27
N ALA A 171 22.42 1.08 18.33
CA ALA A 171 22.74 0.58 19.67
C ALA A 171 22.76 -0.95 19.75
N LEU A 172 21.85 -1.64 19.04
CA LEU A 172 21.86 -3.10 18.92
C LEU A 172 23.08 -3.59 18.15
N ASP A 173 23.45 -2.92 17.05
CA ASP A 173 24.60 -3.28 16.23
C ASP A 173 25.92 -3.12 17.01
N ASP A 174 26.09 -2.01 17.73
CA ASP A 174 27.24 -1.76 18.61
C ASP A 174 27.39 -2.87 19.67
N GLN A 175 26.26 -3.42 20.14
CA GLN A 175 26.20 -4.54 21.10
C GLN A 175 26.25 -5.93 20.44
N HIS A 176 26.47 -6.00 19.13
CA HIS A 176 26.46 -7.24 18.34
C HIS A 176 25.15 -8.04 18.44
N GLN A 177 24.06 -7.38 18.79
CA GLN A 177 22.71 -7.96 18.85
C GLN A 177 22.02 -7.88 17.49
N VAL A 178 20.85 -8.51 17.39
CA VAL A 178 19.99 -8.51 16.19
C VAL A 178 18.58 -8.11 16.59
N LEU A 179 17.83 -7.52 15.65
CA LEU A 179 16.44 -7.13 15.84
C LEU A 179 15.58 -8.36 16.16
N GLN A 180 14.79 -8.24 17.21
CA GLN A 180 13.79 -9.22 17.60
C GLN A 180 12.42 -8.82 17.09
N VAL A 181 11.53 -9.80 16.96
CA VAL A 181 10.11 -9.54 16.61
C VAL A 181 9.46 -8.62 17.65
N ASP A 182 9.89 -8.71 18.90
CA ASP A 182 9.38 -7.89 20.00
C ASP A 182 9.78 -6.42 19.93
N ASP A 183 10.84 -6.07 19.19
CA ASP A 183 11.21 -4.68 18.95
C ASP A 183 10.17 -3.94 18.06
N PHE A 184 9.23 -4.68 17.45
CA PHE A 184 8.19 -4.13 16.57
C PHE A 184 6.81 -4.17 17.25
N HIS A 185 5.98 -3.17 16.97
CA HIS A 185 4.60 -3.15 17.43
C HIS A 185 3.79 -4.34 16.89
N GLN A 186 2.85 -4.86 17.70
CA GLN A 186 2.07 -6.07 17.40
C GLN A 186 1.37 -6.03 16.03
N GLN A 187 0.88 -4.86 15.61
CA GLN A 187 0.28 -4.64 14.27
C GLN A 187 1.15 -5.13 13.11
N TRP A 188 2.47 -5.09 13.26
CA TRP A 188 3.43 -5.43 12.21
C TRP A 188 3.85 -6.89 12.23
N ARG A 189 3.57 -7.60 13.31
CA ARG A 189 3.94 -8.99 13.48
C ARG A 189 2.99 -9.84 12.64
N LEU A 190 3.54 -10.70 11.79
CA LEU A 190 2.74 -11.71 11.12
C LEU A 190 2.48 -12.78 12.17
N GLU A 191 1.22 -13.00 12.57
CA GLU A 191 0.87 -13.99 13.58
C GLU A 191 1.55 -15.32 13.27
N TYR A 192 2.40 -15.70 14.21
CA TYR A 192 3.29 -16.84 14.19
C TYR A 192 2.59 -18.00 14.88
N SER A 193 2.54 -19.16 14.24
CA SER A 193 2.04 -20.37 14.90
C SER A 193 3.09 -20.82 15.93
N PRO A 194 2.76 -21.04 17.21
CA PRO A 194 3.71 -21.47 18.25
C PRO A 194 4.44 -22.78 17.91
N SER A 195 3.90 -23.59 16.98
CA SER A 195 4.56 -24.78 16.44
C SER A 195 5.87 -24.49 15.69
N SER A 196 6.13 -23.24 15.29
CA SER A 196 7.36 -22.86 14.60
C SER A 196 8.53 -22.56 15.56
N GLU A 197 8.25 -22.20 16.82
CA GLU A 197 9.29 -21.86 17.81
C GLU A 197 10.03 -23.10 18.29
N GLN A 198 9.32 -24.23 18.38
CA GLN A 198 9.91 -25.55 18.67
C GLN A 198 10.86 -26.02 17.57
N LEU A 199 10.72 -25.48 16.36
CA LEU A 199 11.60 -25.80 15.25
C LEU A 199 12.85 -24.88 15.28
N GLU A 200 12.70 -23.58 15.53
CA GLU A 200 13.84 -22.64 15.44
C GLU A 200 14.99 -22.85 16.45
N GLU A 201 14.79 -23.61 17.55
CA GLU A 201 15.86 -23.98 18.49
C GLU A 201 16.76 -25.13 18.00
N LEU A 202 16.27 -25.92 17.04
CA LEU A 202 16.93 -27.11 16.54
C LEU A 202 17.70 -26.79 15.26
N ASP A 203 18.76 -27.56 14.97
CA ASP A 203 19.42 -27.48 13.68
C ASP A 203 18.46 -27.92 12.54
N PRO A 204 18.73 -27.53 11.27
CA PRO A 204 17.85 -27.82 10.15
C PRO A 204 17.47 -29.29 9.97
N GLU A 205 18.35 -30.23 10.35
CA GLU A 205 18.12 -31.66 10.20
C GLU A 205 17.18 -32.17 11.30
N SER A 206 17.45 -31.79 12.55
CA SER A 206 16.55 -32.04 13.68
C SER A 206 15.14 -31.45 13.48
N ASN A 207 15.04 -30.32 12.78
CA ASN A 207 13.76 -29.72 12.40
C ASN A 207 12.97 -30.49 11.37
N LEU A 208 13.67 -30.98 10.35
CA LEU A 208 13.06 -31.80 9.33
C LEU A 208 12.49 -33.08 9.96
N ASP A 209 13.26 -33.72 10.84
CA ASP A 209 12.83 -34.92 11.56
C ASP A 209 11.60 -34.67 12.42
N HIS A 210 11.57 -33.58 13.19
CA HIS A 210 10.40 -33.22 14.00
C HIS A 210 9.15 -32.97 13.15
N LEU A 211 9.29 -32.25 12.04
CA LEU A 211 8.21 -32.01 11.09
C LEU A 211 7.70 -33.31 10.45
N VAL A 212 8.61 -34.23 10.08
CA VAL A 212 8.26 -35.54 9.52
C VAL A 212 7.48 -36.36 10.53
N ASP A 213 7.86 -36.35 11.81
CA ASP A 213 7.14 -37.08 12.85
C ASP A 213 5.77 -36.48 13.17
N LEU A 214 5.64 -35.14 13.15
CA LEU A 214 4.34 -34.48 13.27
C LEU A 214 3.43 -34.82 12.08
N LEU A 215 3.99 -34.82 10.86
CA LEU A 215 3.31 -35.25 9.63
C LEU A 215 2.84 -36.71 9.71
N ARG A 216 3.69 -37.63 10.18
CA ARG A 216 3.32 -39.04 10.40
C ARG A 216 2.20 -39.18 11.41
N THR A 217 2.25 -38.42 12.50
CA THR A 217 1.20 -38.42 13.53
C THR A 217 -0.13 -37.93 12.95
N ARG A 218 -0.10 -36.83 12.20
CA ARG A 218 -1.28 -36.30 11.50
C ARG A 218 -1.84 -37.30 10.49
N PHE A 219 -0.97 -37.94 9.70
CA PHE A 219 -1.36 -38.91 8.68
C PHE A 219 -2.09 -40.12 9.29
N ARG A 220 -1.57 -40.66 10.39
CA ARG A 220 -2.19 -41.80 11.10
C ARG A 220 -3.59 -41.48 11.65
N ASN A 221 -3.82 -40.23 12.05
CA ASN A 221 -5.08 -39.77 12.64
C ASN A 221 -6.09 -39.23 11.62
N ALA A 222 -5.69 -39.07 10.35
CA ALA A 222 -6.53 -38.52 9.29
C ALA A 222 -7.43 -39.59 8.64
N ALA A 223 -8.54 -39.16 8.04
CA ALA A 223 -9.41 -40.06 7.28
C ALA A 223 -8.73 -40.53 5.98
N ARG A 224 -9.21 -41.63 5.38
CA ARG A 224 -8.57 -42.23 4.20
C ARG A 224 -8.43 -41.26 3.01
N TYR A 225 -9.43 -40.42 2.77
CA TYR A 225 -9.36 -39.42 1.69
C TYR A 225 -8.32 -38.31 1.99
N GLU A 226 -8.15 -37.94 3.26
CA GLU A 226 -7.16 -36.95 3.67
C GLU A 226 -5.74 -37.53 3.58
N GLN A 227 -5.58 -38.81 3.92
CA GLN A 227 -4.33 -39.54 3.73
C GLN A 227 -3.92 -39.55 2.24
N GLU A 228 -4.85 -39.88 1.35
CA GLU A 228 -4.62 -39.87 -0.11
C GLU A 228 -4.21 -38.46 -0.60
N GLU A 229 -4.87 -37.39 -0.13
CA GLU A 229 -4.50 -36.01 -0.47
C GLU A 229 -3.12 -35.60 0.08
N MET A 230 -2.81 -35.98 1.33
CA MET A 230 -1.53 -35.70 1.98
C MET A 230 -0.36 -36.34 1.22
N VAL A 231 -0.51 -37.61 0.80
CA VAL A 231 0.52 -38.31 0.01
C VAL A 231 0.72 -37.64 -1.34
N SER A 232 -0.36 -37.23 -2.02
CA SER A 232 -0.25 -36.49 -3.28
C SER A 232 0.56 -35.21 -3.11
N ARG A 233 0.24 -34.39 -2.11
CA ARG A 233 0.94 -33.12 -1.86
C ARG A 233 2.41 -33.31 -1.46
N LEU A 234 2.72 -34.35 -0.67
CA LEU A 234 4.10 -34.67 -0.31
C LEU A 234 4.89 -35.17 -1.52
N SER A 235 4.27 -35.98 -2.38
CA SER A 235 4.87 -36.40 -3.63
C SER A 235 5.19 -35.20 -4.51
N ASP A 236 4.26 -34.25 -4.64
CA ASP A 236 4.51 -33.01 -5.37
C ASP A 236 5.67 -32.21 -4.75
N LEU A 237 5.76 -32.13 -3.42
CA LEU A 237 6.85 -31.41 -2.74
C LEU A 237 8.23 -32.04 -2.97
N VAL A 238 8.32 -33.37 -3.01
CA VAL A 238 9.58 -34.11 -3.23
C VAL A 238 10.02 -34.06 -4.69
N HIS A 239 9.06 -34.11 -5.62
CA HIS A 239 9.33 -34.18 -7.05
C HIS A 239 9.33 -32.80 -7.74
N SER A 240 8.82 -31.76 -7.09
CA SER A 240 8.85 -30.40 -7.62
C SER A 240 10.20 -29.74 -7.30
N PRO A 241 10.92 -29.21 -8.30
CA PRO A 241 12.11 -28.42 -8.03
C PRO A 241 11.73 -27.17 -7.22
N LEU A 242 12.56 -26.80 -6.24
CA LEU A 242 12.44 -25.53 -5.51
C LEU A 242 12.73 -24.38 -6.50
N VAL A 243 11.73 -23.99 -7.28
CA VAL A 243 11.82 -22.82 -8.16
C VAL A 243 11.62 -21.57 -7.30
N PRO A 244 12.53 -20.60 -7.32
CA PRO A 244 12.29 -19.30 -6.72
C PRO A 244 10.96 -18.75 -7.22
N ILE A 245 10.06 -18.36 -6.31
CA ILE A 245 8.80 -17.72 -6.69
C ILE A 245 9.16 -16.37 -7.31
N GLU A 246 9.33 -16.33 -8.63
CA GLU A 246 9.40 -15.07 -9.34
C GLU A 246 8.06 -14.36 -9.11
N PRO A 247 8.08 -13.12 -8.59
CA PRO A 247 6.84 -12.39 -8.40
C PRO A 247 6.18 -12.24 -9.76
N GLN A 248 4.99 -12.84 -9.92
CA GLN A 248 4.18 -12.64 -11.10
C GLN A 248 3.97 -11.13 -11.26
N ASN A 249 4.66 -10.55 -12.24
CA ASN A 249 4.42 -9.20 -12.69
C ASN A 249 3.00 -9.19 -13.24
N ASN A 250 2.04 -8.85 -12.38
CA ASN A 250 0.69 -8.50 -12.79
C ASN A 250 0.84 -7.33 -13.76
N ALA A 251 0.87 -7.64 -15.06
CA ALA A 251 0.91 -6.67 -16.13
C ALA A 251 -0.15 -5.63 -15.81
N ARG A 252 0.28 -4.37 -15.67
CA ARG A 252 -0.61 -3.26 -15.31
C ARG A 252 -1.83 -3.31 -16.22
N SER A 253 -2.99 -3.65 -15.67
CA SER A 253 -4.24 -3.56 -16.41
C SER A 253 -4.36 -2.12 -16.89
N ARG A 254 -4.44 -1.89 -18.20
CA ARG A 254 -4.64 -0.54 -18.77
C ARG A 254 -5.79 0.11 -18.02
N GLY A 255 -5.46 1.16 -17.25
CA GLY A 255 -6.44 1.92 -16.51
C GLY A 255 -7.53 2.46 -17.43
N ARG A 256 -8.69 2.74 -16.85
CA ARG A 256 -9.81 3.39 -17.56
C ARG A 256 -9.33 4.72 -18.18
N PRO A 257 -9.67 5.03 -19.43
CA PRO A 257 -9.31 6.31 -20.05
C PRO A 257 -9.76 7.49 -19.19
N THR A 258 -8.82 8.40 -18.95
CA THR A 258 -9.04 9.65 -18.22
C THR A 258 -10.14 10.45 -18.91
N GLY A 259 -11.21 10.80 -18.18
CA GLY A 259 -12.28 11.68 -18.70
C GLY A 259 -13.47 11.01 -19.39
N SER A 260 -13.71 9.70 -19.22
CA SER A 260 -14.94 9.06 -19.75
C SER A 260 -16.22 9.51 -19.01
N THR A 261 -16.92 10.49 -19.58
CA THR A 261 -18.26 10.92 -19.19
C THR A 261 -19.31 10.10 -19.95
N ALA A 262 -19.56 8.87 -19.50
CA ALA A 262 -20.84 8.23 -19.86
C ALA A 262 -21.97 9.11 -19.29
N ARG A 263 -23.05 9.34 -20.05
CA ARG A 263 -24.25 10.07 -19.58
C ARG A 263 -24.70 9.48 -18.25
N ARG A 264 -24.59 10.26 -17.17
CA ARG A 264 -25.00 9.85 -15.83
C ARG A 264 -26.32 10.52 -15.52
N ASN A 265 -27.31 9.73 -15.14
CA ASN A 265 -28.53 10.25 -14.53
C ASN A 265 -28.17 10.68 -13.11
N ASP A 266 -28.17 11.99 -12.84
CA ASP A 266 -27.77 12.57 -11.55
C ASP A 266 -28.64 12.07 -10.37
N THR A 267 -29.85 11.61 -10.67
CA THR A 267 -30.85 11.11 -9.70
C THR A 267 -30.45 9.81 -8.97
N SER A 268 -29.39 9.11 -9.39
CA SER A 268 -28.93 7.86 -8.75
C SER A 268 -27.45 7.85 -8.37
N SER A 269 -26.78 9.00 -8.46
CA SER A 269 -25.34 9.12 -8.19
C SER A 269 -25.05 8.96 -6.70
N ASN A 270 -24.02 8.17 -6.39
CA ASN A 270 -23.45 8.04 -5.04
C ASN A 270 -22.24 8.98 -4.80
N ARG A 271 -21.93 9.84 -5.77
CA ARG A 271 -20.87 10.83 -5.67
C ARG A 271 -21.40 12.09 -4.99
N ARG A 272 -20.57 12.70 -4.14
CA ARG A 272 -20.82 14.04 -3.62
C ARG A 272 -20.78 15.03 -4.80
N ASN A 273 -21.57 16.10 -4.71
CA ASN A 273 -21.42 17.24 -5.59
C ASN A 273 -19.98 17.74 -5.54
N PRO A 274 -19.32 17.98 -6.69
CA PRO A 274 -17.95 18.47 -6.70
C PRO A 274 -17.86 19.83 -5.98
N SER A 275 -16.74 20.08 -5.32
CA SER A 275 -16.50 21.38 -4.70
C SER A 275 -16.14 22.45 -5.76
N GLY A 276 -16.26 23.74 -5.42
CA GLY A 276 -15.94 24.83 -6.35
C GLY A 276 -14.50 24.81 -6.88
N PHE A 277 -13.56 24.30 -6.07
CA PHE A 277 -12.17 24.08 -6.48
C PHE A 277 -12.03 22.95 -7.50
N GLU A 278 -12.72 21.83 -7.29
CA GLU A 278 -12.74 20.70 -8.22
C GLU A 278 -13.37 21.05 -9.57
N HIS A 279 -14.28 22.04 -9.61
CA HIS A 279 -14.81 22.59 -10.85
C HIS A 279 -13.76 23.41 -11.60
N ALA A 280 -12.96 24.22 -10.90
CA ALA A 280 -11.90 25.04 -11.49
C ALA A 280 -10.70 24.21 -12.00
N GLU A 281 -10.38 23.09 -11.33
CA GLU A 281 -9.27 22.20 -11.71
C GLU A 281 -9.63 21.14 -12.77
N ARG A 282 -10.88 21.10 -13.24
CA ARG A 282 -11.28 20.16 -14.31
C ARG A 282 -10.52 20.49 -15.59
N ARG A 283 -9.42 19.77 -15.81
CA ARG A 283 -8.65 19.83 -17.05
C ARG A 283 -9.54 19.45 -18.22
N THR A 284 -9.68 20.36 -19.19
CA THR A 284 -10.35 20.09 -20.45
C THR A 284 -9.67 18.90 -21.13
N ARG A 285 -10.46 17.89 -21.51
CA ARG A 285 -9.95 16.71 -22.21
C ARG A 285 -9.35 17.16 -23.54
N LEU A 286 -8.06 16.87 -23.73
CA LEU A 286 -7.35 17.07 -24.99
C LEU A 286 -7.40 15.77 -25.81
N CYS A 287 -7.48 15.90 -27.13
CA CYS A 287 -7.35 14.78 -28.05
C CYS A 287 -5.95 14.14 -27.91
N GLU A 288 -5.85 12.81 -27.82
CA GLU A 288 -4.55 12.15 -27.62
C GLU A 288 -3.64 12.23 -28.87
N THR A 289 -4.22 12.44 -30.05
CA THR A 289 -3.45 12.56 -31.31
C THR A 289 -2.96 13.99 -31.54
N CYS A 290 -3.84 14.99 -31.55
CA CYS A 290 -3.47 16.36 -31.90
C CYS A 290 -3.33 17.30 -30.69
N ARG A 291 -3.61 16.83 -29.47
CA ARG A 291 -3.60 17.60 -28.21
C ARG A 291 -4.49 18.84 -28.18
N GLN A 292 -5.45 18.96 -29.10
CA GLN A 292 -6.43 20.04 -29.11
C GLN A 292 -7.68 19.68 -28.28
N PRO A 293 -8.32 20.66 -27.61
CA PRO A 293 -9.56 20.43 -26.88
C PRO A 293 -10.76 20.24 -27.83
N GLY A 294 -11.89 19.76 -27.29
CA GLY A 294 -13.18 19.79 -27.99
C GLY A 294 -13.54 18.57 -28.86
N HIS A 295 -12.64 17.59 -29.02
CA HIS A 295 -12.92 16.34 -29.73
C HIS A 295 -12.08 15.18 -29.17
N ASP A 296 -12.42 13.93 -29.53
CA ASP A 296 -11.67 12.75 -29.11
C ASP A 296 -10.75 12.20 -30.23
N THR A 297 -9.90 11.24 -29.87
CA THR A 297 -8.97 10.56 -30.78
C THR A 297 -9.67 9.85 -31.94
N ARG A 298 -10.97 9.55 -31.87
CA ARG A 298 -11.73 8.90 -32.94
C ARG A 298 -12.24 9.90 -33.98
N GLN A 299 -12.51 11.12 -33.54
CA GLN A 299 -12.97 12.22 -34.39
C GLN A 299 -11.81 13.16 -34.81
N CYS A 300 -10.57 12.77 -34.54
CA CYS A 300 -9.40 13.57 -34.86
C CYS A 300 -9.06 13.48 -36.35
N SER A 301 -9.14 14.60 -37.06
CA SER A 301 -8.80 14.73 -38.48
C SER A 301 -7.37 14.27 -38.79
N GLN A 302 -6.40 14.59 -37.94
CA GLN A 302 -5.00 14.17 -38.10
C GLN A 302 -4.83 12.64 -38.05
N ARG A 303 -5.62 11.95 -37.21
CA ARG A 303 -5.59 10.49 -37.15
C ARG A 303 -6.17 9.87 -38.42
N VAL A 304 -7.29 10.40 -38.91
CA VAL A 304 -7.93 9.95 -40.15
C VAL A 304 -6.97 10.11 -41.34
N MET A 305 -6.26 11.24 -41.43
CA MET A 305 -5.25 11.47 -42.46
C MET A 305 -4.04 10.53 -42.34
N SER A 306 -3.57 10.25 -41.12
CA SER A 306 -2.45 9.31 -40.89
C SER A 306 -2.78 7.86 -41.20
N GLN A 307 -4.06 7.48 -41.09
CA GLN A 307 -4.53 6.14 -41.48
C GLN A 307 -4.62 6.02 -43.00
N ALA A 308 -5.13 7.06 -43.67
CA ALA A 308 -5.21 7.10 -45.13
C ALA A 308 -3.82 6.99 -45.79
N THR A 309 -2.81 7.71 -45.29
CA THR A 309 -1.43 7.63 -45.83
C THR A 309 -0.75 6.28 -45.61
N ARG A 310 -1.02 5.60 -44.47
CA ARG A 310 -0.49 4.25 -44.21
C ARG A 310 -1.12 3.19 -45.12
N SER A 311 -2.42 3.30 -45.41
CA SER A 311 -3.08 2.40 -46.36
C SER A 311 -2.56 2.57 -47.79
N THR A 312 -2.20 3.80 -48.21
CA THR A 312 -1.61 4.06 -49.54
C THR A 312 -0.18 3.53 -49.65
N GLN A 313 0.62 3.61 -48.59
CA GLN A 313 1.98 3.05 -48.57
C GLN A 313 2.00 1.52 -48.57
N GLN A 314 1.06 0.85 -47.89
CA GLN A 314 0.94 -0.61 -47.92
C GLN A 314 0.52 -1.15 -49.28
N SER A 315 -0.32 -0.42 -50.02
CA SER A 315 -0.76 -0.83 -51.36
C SER A 315 0.32 -0.59 -52.43
N GLN A 316 1.20 0.41 -52.26
CA GLN A 316 2.36 0.61 -53.14
C GLN A 316 3.49 -0.40 -52.92
N GLN A 317 3.73 -0.85 -51.68
CA GLN A 317 4.73 -1.90 -51.40
C GLN A 317 4.34 -3.28 -51.95
N GLN A 318 3.04 -3.59 -52.03
CA GLN A 318 2.56 -4.84 -52.63
C GLN A 318 2.68 -4.87 -54.16
N GLN A 319 2.72 -3.72 -54.84
CA GLN A 319 2.87 -3.65 -56.31
C GLN A 319 4.33 -3.67 -56.78
N GLN A 320 5.31 -3.38 -55.92
CA GLN A 320 6.74 -3.46 -56.25
C GLN A 320 7.37 -4.85 -55.96
N SER A 321 6.56 -5.80 -55.47
CA SER A 321 7.00 -7.16 -55.11
C SER A 321 6.49 -8.24 -56.07
N GLN A 322 6.01 -7.87 -57.26
CA GLN A 322 5.60 -8.78 -58.35
C GLN A 322 6.49 -8.63 -59.57
#